data_AF-A0A835R5J1-F1
#
_entry.id   AF-A0A835R5J1-F1
#
_cell.length_a   1.000
_cell.length_b   1.000
_cell.length_c   1.000
_cell.angle_alpha   90.00
_cell.angle_beta   90.00
_cell.angle_gamma   90.00
#
_symmetry.space_group_name_H-M   'P 1'
#
loop_
_entity.id
_entity.type
_entity.pdbx_description
1 polymer ?
#
loop_
_entity_poly.entity_id
_entity_poly.type
_entity_poly.pdbx_seq_one_letter_code
_entity_poly.pdbx_strand_id
1 'polypeptide(L)'
;MEYWHEFNNFQFQLASHQEERDAILAKIEVLQAHLELLKRTNVLADAFPIWHDGEFGTINNFRLGRLPKTPVEWDEINAAWGQACLLLHTMADHFRSKFQYRIKIIPMGSYPRIMDSNNNTYELFGPVNLFWSTRYDKAMTLFLTCLKEFADFANAMDQEKNIPPEKRLRLPYKIENDKVETYTITQSFNKQENWTKALRYMLCNLKWVLFWFIVNTQFQPLSMSSHRSEAPVVGPVDKKQSSRNRNA
;
A
#
# COMPACT_ATOMS: atom_id res chain seq x y z
N MET A 1 5.35 -34.87 58.43
CA MET A 1 4.17 -35.03 57.54
C MET A 1 3.90 -33.76 56.76
N GLU A 2 3.93 -32.58 57.41
CA GLU A 2 3.65 -31.26 56.82
C GLU A 2 4.58 -30.87 55.65
N TYR A 3 5.89 -31.11 55.77
CA TYR A 3 6.87 -30.85 54.71
C TYR A 3 6.56 -31.56 53.37
N TRP A 4 6.10 -32.81 53.43
CA TRP A 4 5.76 -33.57 52.23
C TRP A 4 4.50 -33.02 51.54
N HIS A 5 3.56 -32.45 52.30
CA HIS A 5 2.40 -31.79 51.74
C HIS A 5 2.76 -30.45 51.08
N GLU A 6 3.62 -29.64 51.71
CA GLU A 6 4.12 -28.40 51.10
C GLU A 6 4.94 -28.66 49.84
N PHE A 7 5.82 -29.66 49.85
CA PHE A 7 6.59 -30.05 48.68
C PHE A 7 5.69 -30.49 47.53
N ASN A 8 4.69 -31.34 47.81
CA ASN A 8 3.73 -31.79 46.80
C ASN A 8 2.88 -30.62 46.25
N ASN A 9 2.46 -29.69 47.11
CA ASN A 9 1.72 -28.51 46.69
C ASN A 9 2.57 -27.59 45.79
N PHE A 10 3.85 -27.40 46.14
CA PHE A 10 4.79 -26.65 45.32
C PHE A 10 5.04 -27.32 43.95
N GLN A 11 5.21 -28.64 43.92
CA GLN A 11 5.34 -29.40 42.67
C GLN A 11 4.09 -29.26 41.78
N PHE A 12 2.90 -29.28 42.37
CA PHE A 12 1.65 -29.09 41.64
C PHE A 12 1.54 -27.68 41.04
N GLN A 13 1.88 -26.64 41.82
CA GLN A 13 1.90 -25.26 41.34
C GLN A 13 2.92 -25.06 40.23
N LEU A 14 4.12 -25.62 40.38
CA LEU A 14 5.16 -25.55 39.36
C LEU A 14 4.72 -26.23 38.06
N ALA A 15 4.11 -27.41 38.14
CA ALA A 15 3.57 -28.12 36.98
C ALA A 15 2.47 -27.32 36.28
N SER A 16 1.54 -26.73 37.05
CA SER A 16 0.48 -25.87 36.51
C SER A 16 1.04 -24.64 35.78
N HIS A 17 2.07 -23.99 36.33
CA HIS A 17 2.70 -22.85 35.68
C HIS A 17 3.51 -23.24 34.44
N GLN A 18 4.14 -24.42 34.43
CA GLN A 18 4.82 -24.95 33.25
C GLN A 18 3.83 -25.25 32.13
N GLU A 19 2.70 -25.88 32.45
CA GLU A 19 1.65 -26.18 31.48
C GLU A 19 1.03 -24.89 30.90
N GLU A 20 0.76 -23.88 31.74
CA GLU A 20 0.28 -22.57 31.28
C GLU A 20 1.29 -21.88 30.35
N ARG A 21 2.58 -21.89 30.71
CA ARG A 21 3.64 -21.34 29.87
C ARG A 21 3.69 -22.06 28.53
N ASP A 22 3.68 -23.39 28.53
CA ASP A 22 3.80 -24.19 27.32
C ASP A 22 2.57 -24.01 26.40
N ALA A 23 1.38 -23.87 26.99
CA ALA A 23 0.16 -23.52 26.26
C ALA A 23 0.24 -22.12 25.61
N ILE A 24 0.79 -21.13 26.32
CA ILE A 24 1.00 -19.78 25.79
C ILE A 24 2.04 -19.80 24.65
N LEU A 25 3.14 -20.53 24.81
CA LEU A 25 4.18 -20.65 23.78
C LEU A 25 3.64 -21.31 22.50
N ALA A 26 2.88 -22.39 22.63
CA ALA A 26 2.23 -23.03 21.49
C ALA A 26 1.26 -22.06 20.77
N LYS A 27 0.52 -21.25 21.53
CA LYS A 27 -0.37 -20.24 20.96
C LYS A 27 0.40 -19.12 20.24
N ILE A 28 1.52 -18.68 20.79
CA ILE A 28 2.41 -17.70 20.15
C ILE A 28 2.92 -18.25 18.81
N GLU A 29 3.35 -19.50 18.77
CA GLU A 29 3.86 -20.15 17.55
C GLU A 29 2.79 -20.21 16.45
N VAL A 30 1.57 -20.64 16.78
CA VAL A 30 0.44 -20.66 15.83
C VAL A 30 0.11 -19.26 15.33
N LEU A 31 0.05 -18.27 16.23
CA LEU A 31 -0.24 -16.88 15.87
C LEU A 31 0.86 -16.28 14.99
N GLN A 32 2.12 -16.59 15.26
CA GLN A 32 3.25 -16.19 14.41
C GLN A 32 3.14 -16.80 13.02
N ALA A 33 2.83 -18.10 12.91
CA ALA A 33 2.64 -18.77 11.63
C ALA A 33 1.47 -18.17 10.82
N HIS A 34 0.34 -17.90 11.47
CA HIS A 34 -0.79 -17.20 10.84
C HIS A 34 -0.45 -15.77 10.41
N LEU A 35 0.31 -15.03 11.23
CA LEU A 35 0.74 -13.69 10.90
C LEU A 35 1.68 -13.70 9.68
N GLU A 36 2.63 -14.65 9.61
CA GLU A 36 3.50 -14.85 8.45
C GLU A 36 2.71 -15.22 7.19
N LEU A 37 1.63 -16.00 7.31
CA LEU A 37 0.73 -16.28 6.19
C LEU A 37 0.00 -15.02 5.72
N LEU A 38 -0.58 -14.25 6.65
CA LEU A 38 -1.30 -13.01 6.34
C LEU A 38 -0.39 -11.93 5.76
N LYS A 39 0.88 -11.87 6.21
CA LYS A 39 1.91 -11.00 5.62
C LYS A 39 2.17 -11.31 4.16
N ARG A 40 2.07 -12.58 3.76
CA ARG A 40 2.30 -13.03 2.38
C ARG A 40 1.12 -12.69 1.46
N THR A 41 -0.10 -12.68 2.00
CA THR A 41 -1.32 -12.28 1.27
C THR A 41 -1.57 -10.79 1.42
N ASN A 42 -0.69 -9.95 0.88
CA ASN A 42 -1.00 -8.53 0.84
C ASN A 42 -2.03 -8.26 -0.27
N VAL A 43 -3.20 -7.76 0.13
CA VAL A 43 -4.33 -7.49 -0.78
C VAL A 43 -3.93 -6.62 -1.97
N LEU A 44 -3.03 -5.64 -1.82
CA LEU A 44 -2.58 -4.80 -2.95
C LEU A 44 -1.58 -5.52 -3.85
N ALA A 45 -0.70 -6.36 -3.31
CA ALA A 45 0.20 -7.18 -4.14
C ALA A 45 -0.58 -8.21 -4.95
N ASP A 46 -1.61 -8.79 -4.34
CA ASP A 46 -2.48 -9.79 -4.98
C ASP A 46 -3.47 -9.15 -5.96
N ALA A 47 -3.93 -7.92 -5.68
CA ALA A 47 -4.82 -7.17 -6.57
C ALA A 47 -4.12 -6.53 -7.77
N PHE A 48 -2.81 -6.22 -7.65
CA PHE A 48 -2.01 -5.61 -8.72
C PHE A 48 -0.71 -6.39 -8.97
N PRO A 49 -0.76 -7.66 -9.42
CA PRO A 49 0.42 -8.43 -9.80
C PRO A 49 1.17 -7.74 -10.95
N ILE A 50 2.39 -7.29 -10.65
CA ILE A 50 3.32 -6.72 -11.62
C ILE A 50 4.38 -7.75 -11.99
N TRP A 51 4.44 -8.08 -13.28
CA TRP A 51 5.33 -9.07 -13.88
C TRP A 51 5.93 -8.55 -15.19
N HIS A 52 6.63 -9.43 -15.91
CA HIS A 52 7.13 -9.14 -17.25
C HIS A 52 6.80 -10.31 -18.17
N ASP A 53 6.42 -9.99 -19.41
CA ASP A 53 6.19 -10.96 -20.48
C ASP A 53 7.15 -10.63 -21.64
N GLY A 54 8.26 -11.36 -21.70
CA GLY A 54 9.36 -11.07 -22.63
C GLY A 54 9.93 -9.65 -22.49
N GLU A 55 9.66 -8.82 -23.50
CA GLU A 55 10.09 -7.42 -23.54
C GLU A 55 9.09 -6.46 -22.86
N PHE A 56 7.85 -6.89 -22.64
CA PHE A 56 6.79 -6.07 -22.04
C PHE A 56 6.80 -6.16 -20.51
N GLY A 57 6.44 -5.05 -19.85
CA GLY A 57 5.99 -5.11 -18.45
C GLY A 57 4.49 -5.40 -18.42
N THR A 58 4.03 -6.18 -17.45
CA THR A 58 2.62 -6.53 -17.31
C THR A 58 2.09 -6.17 -15.93
N ILE A 59 0.87 -5.64 -15.87
CA ILE A 59 0.12 -5.43 -14.62
C ILE A 59 -1.26 -6.05 -14.77
N ASN A 60 -1.66 -6.93 -13.84
CA ASN A 60 -2.92 -7.69 -13.98
C ASN A 60 -3.03 -8.44 -15.33
N ASN A 61 -1.90 -9.00 -15.79
CA ASN A 61 -1.73 -9.66 -17.09
C ASN A 61 -1.94 -8.76 -18.32
N PHE A 62 -2.16 -7.46 -18.17
CA PHE A 62 -2.21 -6.51 -19.29
C PHE A 62 -0.81 -6.03 -19.64
N ARG A 63 -0.40 -6.15 -20.91
CA ARG A 63 0.90 -5.71 -21.42
C ARG A 63 0.90 -4.21 -21.62
N LEU A 64 1.89 -3.56 -21.01
CA LEU A 64 2.10 -2.12 -21.14
C LEU A 64 3.26 -1.85 -22.11
N GLY A 65 2.90 -1.48 -23.34
CA GLY A 65 3.83 -1.14 -24.40
C GLY A 65 3.35 -1.66 -25.75
N ARG A 66 4.14 -1.43 -26.79
CA ARG A 66 3.85 -1.88 -28.16
C ARG A 66 5.16 -2.16 -28.87
N LEU A 67 5.24 -3.28 -29.58
CA LEU A 67 6.40 -3.63 -30.41
C LEU A 67 5.95 -3.80 -31.87
N PRO A 68 6.81 -3.53 -32.86
CA PRO A 68 6.47 -3.75 -34.26
C PRO A 68 6.16 -5.23 -34.59
N LYS A 69 6.81 -6.16 -33.87
CA LYS A 69 6.62 -7.61 -34.04
C LYS A 69 5.32 -8.14 -33.42
N THR A 70 4.89 -7.51 -32.33
CA THR A 70 3.70 -7.93 -31.58
C THR A 70 2.88 -6.68 -31.24
N PRO A 71 1.95 -6.28 -32.12
CA PRO A 71 1.10 -5.12 -31.85
C PRO A 71 0.15 -5.45 -30.70
N VAL A 72 0.25 -4.66 -29.63
CA VAL A 72 -0.70 -4.70 -28.51
C VAL A 72 -1.79 -3.67 -28.79
N GLU A 73 -3.04 -4.05 -28.56
CA GLU A 73 -4.21 -3.18 -28.76
C GLU A 73 -4.25 -2.08 -27.70
N TRP A 74 -4.76 -0.91 -28.10
CA TRP A 74 -4.83 0.24 -27.19
C TRP A 74 -5.69 -0.04 -25.96
N ASP A 75 -6.74 -0.86 -26.07
CA ASP A 75 -7.58 -1.21 -24.93
C ASP A 75 -6.82 -1.94 -23.82
N GLU A 76 -5.84 -2.79 -24.19
CA GLU A 76 -4.98 -3.49 -23.25
C GLU A 76 -3.99 -2.52 -22.57
N ILE A 77 -3.39 -1.62 -23.34
CA ILE A 77 -2.48 -0.57 -22.83
C ILE A 77 -3.22 0.38 -21.88
N ASN A 78 -4.44 0.77 -22.25
CA ASN A 78 -5.33 1.63 -21.50
C ASN A 78 -5.74 0.98 -20.17
N ALA A 79 -6.08 -0.32 -20.20
CA ALA A 79 -6.35 -1.09 -18.99
C ALA A 79 -5.12 -1.15 -18.08
N ALA A 80 -3.93 -1.42 -18.62
CA ALA A 80 -2.68 -1.45 -17.86
C ALA A 80 -2.37 -0.11 -17.18
N TRP A 81 -2.53 1.02 -17.90
CA TRP A 81 -2.41 2.36 -17.31
C TRP A 81 -3.44 2.61 -16.22
N GLY A 82 -4.69 2.19 -16.44
CA GLY A 82 -5.74 2.27 -15.44
C GLY A 82 -5.38 1.58 -14.13
N GLN A 83 -4.83 0.37 -14.21
CA GLN A 83 -4.35 -0.40 -13.06
C GLN A 83 -3.16 0.30 -12.38
N ALA A 84 -2.18 0.79 -13.15
CA ALA A 84 -1.02 1.49 -12.59
C ALA A 84 -1.41 2.79 -11.88
N CYS A 85 -2.33 3.56 -12.46
CA CYS A 85 -2.88 4.76 -11.86
C CYS A 85 -3.67 4.47 -10.59
N LEU A 86 -4.52 3.44 -10.61
CA LEU A 86 -5.27 3.04 -9.42
C LEU A 86 -4.34 2.63 -8.29
N LEU A 87 -3.33 1.80 -8.59
CA LEU A 87 -2.37 1.35 -7.59
C LEU A 87 -1.61 2.52 -6.95
N LEU A 88 -1.05 3.42 -7.77
CA LEU A 88 -0.33 4.59 -7.26
C LEU A 88 -1.28 5.51 -6.48
N HIS A 89 -2.49 5.74 -6.96
CA HIS A 89 -3.52 6.53 -6.28
C HIS A 89 -3.92 5.93 -4.91
N THR A 90 -4.06 4.61 -4.79
CA THR A 90 -4.43 3.96 -3.53
C THR A 90 -3.31 4.04 -2.50
N MET A 91 -2.05 3.78 -2.91
CA MET A 91 -0.89 3.97 -2.01
C MET A 91 -0.77 5.44 -1.58
N ALA A 92 -1.09 6.32 -2.51
CA ALA A 92 -1.07 7.75 -2.31
C ALA A 92 -2.10 8.24 -1.28
N ASP A 93 -3.36 7.86 -1.47
CA ASP A 93 -4.48 8.29 -0.62
C ASP A 93 -4.34 7.76 0.82
N HIS A 94 -3.72 6.59 0.99
CA HIS A 94 -3.39 6.05 2.31
C HIS A 94 -2.48 6.99 3.14
N PHE A 95 -1.54 7.69 2.48
CA PHE A 95 -0.64 8.65 3.14
C PHE A 95 -1.07 10.12 2.98
N ARG A 96 -2.32 10.39 2.62
CA ARG A 96 -2.83 11.74 2.33
C ARG A 96 -2.67 12.75 3.47
N SER A 97 -2.57 12.30 4.71
CA SER A 97 -2.30 13.16 5.87
C SER A 97 -0.86 13.69 5.91
N LYS A 98 0.09 12.99 5.30
CA LYS A 98 1.52 13.31 5.29
C LYS A 98 2.06 13.70 3.91
N PHE A 99 1.37 13.33 2.85
CA PHE A 99 1.74 13.63 1.47
C PHE A 99 0.70 14.54 0.82
N GLN A 100 1.10 15.77 0.50
CA GLN A 100 0.29 16.70 -0.28
C GLN A 100 0.56 16.49 -1.77
N TYR A 101 -0.39 15.87 -2.48
CA TYR A 101 -0.33 15.70 -3.93
C TYR A 101 -0.38 17.06 -4.62
N ARG A 102 0.71 17.45 -5.29
CA ARG A 102 0.68 18.52 -6.29
C ARG A 102 0.00 18.05 -7.58
N ILE A 103 0.24 16.79 -7.95
CA ILE A 103 -0.32 16.13 -9.12
C ILE A 103 -1.35 15.09 -8.65
N LYS A 104 -2.60 15.23 -9.09
CA LYS A 104 -3.69 14.34 -8.70
C LYS A 104 -3.96 13.30 -9.79
N ILE A 105 -3.79 12.03 -9.43
CA ILE A 105 -4.17 10.89 -10.28
C ILE A 105 -5.66 10.61 -10.10
N ILE A 106 -6.38 10.46 -11.21
CA ILE A 106 -7.82 10.17 -11.25
C ILE A 106 -8.00 8.80 -11.94
N PRO A 107 -8.02 7.70 -11.17
CA PRO A 107 -8.25 6.38 -11.74
C PRO A 107 -9.70 6.24 -12.21
N MET A 108 -9.90 5.99 -13.51
CA MET A 108 -11.23 5.88 -14.15
C MET A 108 -11.27 4.62 -15.02
N GLY A 109 -10.91 3.48 -14.44
CA GLY A 109 -10.73 2.23 -15.19
C GLY A 109 -9.70 2.39 -16.30
N SER A 110 -10.04 1.97 -17.52
CA SER A 110 -9.18 2.09 -18.71
C SER A 110 -9.01 3.52 -19.25
N TYR A 111 -9.64 4.52 -18.63
CA TYR A 111 -9.55 5.91 -19.07
C TYR A 111 -8.91 6.82 -18.00
N PRO A 112 -7.73 6.47 -17.46
CA PRO A 112 -7.12 7.26 -16.39
C PRO A 112 -6.80 8.68 -16.84
N ARG A 113 -6.94 9.62 -15.91
CA ARG A 113 -6.63 11.02 -16.12
C ARG A 113 -5.70 11.53 -15.03
N ILE A 114 -4.86 12.50 -15.38
CA ILE A 114 -3.92 13.12 -14.45
C ILE A 114 -4.15 14.63 -14.47
N MET A 115 -4.30 15.19 -13.29
CA MET A 115 -4.48 16.61 -13.07
C MET A 115 -3.19 17.21 -12.53
N ASP A 116 -2.66 18.19 -13.25
CA ASP A 116 -1.50 18.99 -12.84
C ASP A 116 -1.88 19.96 -11.71
N SER A 117 -0.88 20.58 -11.08
CA SER A 117 -1.03 21.58 -10.00
C SER A 117 -1.88 22.79 -10.43
N ASN A 118 -1.94 23.05 -11.75
CA ASN A 118 -2.72 24.13 -12.35
C ASN A 118 -4.18 23.72 -12.67
N ASN A 119 -4.67 22.60 -12.11
CA ASN A 119 -5.97 22.00 -12.41
C ASN A 119 -6.20 21.60 -13.88
N ASN A 120 -5.13 21.57 -14.69
CA ASN A 120 -5.20 21.08 -16.07
C ASN A 120 -5.25 19.56 -16.07
N THR A 121 -6.26 19.00 -16.74
CA THR A 121 -6.45 17.54 -16.84
C THR A 121 -5.89 17.01 -18.16
N TYR A 122 -5.09 15.95 -18.06
CA TYR A 122 -4.46 15.25 -19.17
C TYR A 122 -4.94 13.79 -19.22
N GLU A 123 -5.19 13.29 -20.42
CA GLU A 123 -5.70 11.94 -20.66
C GLU A 123 -4.53 10.98 -20.84
N LEU A 124 -4.53 9.91 -20.05
CA LEU A 124 -3.51 8.85 -20.10
C LEU A 124 -4.11 7.58 -20.74
N PHE A 125 -4.86 7.76 -21.82
CA PHE A 125 -5.42 6.67 -22.61
C PHE A 125 -5.36 7.01 -24.10
N GLY A 126 -5.23 5.98 -24.93
CA GLY A 126 -5.31 6.07 -26.39
C GLY A 126 -6.70 5.69 -26.92
N PRO A 127 -6.88 5.67 -28.25
CA PRO A 127 -5.84 5.76 -29.27
C PRO A 127 -5.25 7.17 -29.39
N VAL A 128 -3.92 7.26 -29.42
CA VAL A 128 -3.20 8.52 -29.51
C VAL A 128 -2.99 8.86 -30.99
N ASN A 129 -3.76 9.81 -31.49
CA ASN A 129 -3.52 10.41 -32.81
C ASN A 129 -2.31 11.37 -32.72
N LEU A 130 -1.64 11.63 -33.85
CA LEU A 130 -0.44 12.49 -33.91
C LEU A 130 -0.66 13.89 -33.30
N PHE A 131 -1.90 14.41 -33.37
CA PHE A 131 -2.29 15.70 -32.76
C PHE A 131 -2.45 15.67 -31.24
N TRP A 132 -2.63 14.48 -30.66
CA TRP A 132 -2.90 14.27 -29.23
C TRP A 132 -1.69 13.67 -28.50
N SER A 133 -0.58 13.39 -29.21
CA SER A 133 0.62 12.79 -28.64
C SER A 133 1.24 13.65 -27.53
N THR A 134 1.23 14.97 -27.68
CA THR A 134 1.79 15.90 -26.69
C THR A 134 1.05 15.91 -25.36
N ARG A 135 -0.28 15.72 -25.37
CA ARG A 135 -1.09 15.63 -24.15
C ARG A 135 -0.86 14.30 -23.44
N TYR A 136 -0.79 13.21 -24.20
CA TYR A 136 -0.49 11.88 -23.67
C TYR A 136 0.93 11.80 -23.10
N ASP A 137 1.93 12.35 -23.79
CA ASP A 137 3.31 12.46 -23.33
C ASP A 137 3.42 13.28 -22.04
N LYS A 138 2.67 14.39 -21.95
CA LYS A 138 2.59 15.17 -20.72
C LYS A 138 1.93 14.37 -19.59
N ALA A 139 0.86 13.62 -19.86
CA ALA A 139 0.24 12.76 -18.85
C ALA A 139 1.22 11.70 -18.32
N MET A 140 1.95 11.01 -19.20
CA MET A 140 2.96 10.02 -18.81
C MET A 140 4.09 10.65 -17.99
N THR A 141 4.53 11.85 -18.35
CA THR A 141 5.56 12.57 -17.60
C THR A 141 5.07 12.99 -16.21
N LEU A 142 3.83 13.47 -16.10
CA LEU A 142 3.21 13.79 -14.80
C LEU A 142 3.04 12.56 -13.92
N PHE A 143 2.67 11.41 -14.50
CA PHE A 143 2.64 10.13 -13.78
C PHE A 143 4.01 9.80 -13.20
N LEU A 144 5.06 9.94 -14.02
CA LEU A 144 6.42 9.63 -13.64
C LEU A 144 6.94 10.57 -12.54
N THR A 145 6.60 11.86 -12.63
CA THR A 145 6.85 12.83 -11.55
C THR A 145 6.15 12.41 -10.26
N CYS A 146 4.88 12.02 -10.32
CA CYS A 146 4.15 11.56 -9.13
C CYS A 146 4.79 10.31 -8.50
N LEU A 147 5.23 9.34 -9.32
CA LEU A 147 5.94 8.16 -8.85
C LEU A 147 7.27 8.53 -8.17
N LYS A 148 8.01 9.49 -8.73
CA LYS A 148 9.24 10.00 -8.14
C LYS A 148 8.99 10.71 -6.81
N GLU A 149 8.01 11.63 -6.76
CA GLU A 149 7.65 12.33 -5.52
C GLU A 149 7.26 11.33 -4.43
N PHE A 150 6.52 10.28 -4.77
CA PHE A 150 6.18 9.21 -3.82
C PHE A 150 7.42 8.44 -3.33
N ALA A 151 8.36 8.13 -4.22
CA ALA A 151 9.60 7.46 -3.84
C ALA A 151 10.51 8.35 -2.97
N ASP A 152 10.54 9.65 -3.22
CA ASP A 152 11.26 10.63 -2.40
C ASP A 152 10.61 10.76 -1.00
N PHE A 153 9.28 10.79 -0.94
CA PHE A 153 8.53 10.74 0.32
C PHE A 153 8.80 9.46 1.11
N ALA A 154 8.78 8.31 0.44
CA ALA A 154 9.10 7.03 1.05
C ALA A 154 10.52 7.02 1.64
N ASN A 155 11.50 7.57 0.92
CA ASN A 155 12.85 7.76 1.42
C ASN A 155 12.93 8.69 2.63
N ALA A 156 12.16 9.78 2.65
CA ALA A 156 12.09 10.69 3.79
C ALA A 156 11.48 10.00 5.03
N MET A 157 10.45 9.16 4.85
CA MET A 157 9.89 8.35 5.94
C MET A 157 10.89 7.34 6.49
N ASP A 158 11.67 6.68 5.63
CA ASP A 158 12.72 5.75 6.07
C ASP A 158 13.82 6.47 6.87
N GLN A 159 14.13 7.71 6.49
CA GLN A 159 15.07 8.56 7.24
C GLN A 159 14.54 8.92 8.62
N GLU A 160 13.27 9.33 8.73
CA GLU A 160 12.60 9.62 10.01
C GLU A 160 12.61 8.40 10.95
N LYS A 161 12.41 7.20 10.39
CA LYS A 161 12.46 5.93 11.14
C LYS A 161 13.87 5.43 11.47
N ASN A 162 14.92 6.20 11.17
CA ASN A 162 16.32 5.83 11.35
C ASN A 162 16.70 4.48 10.69
N ILE A 163 16.07 4.15 9.55
CA ILE A 163 16.39 2.93 8.81
C ILE A 163 17.79 3.08 8.19
N PRO A 164 18.67 2.05 8.32
CA PRO A 164 20.01 2.10 7.76
C PRO A 164 19.96 2.31 6.24
N PRO A 165 20.92 3.05 5.66
CA PRO A 165 20.91 3.49 4.27
C PRO A 165 20.86 2.35 3.24
N GLU A 166 21.20 1.13 3.66
CA GLU A 166 21.16 -0.10 2.86
C GLU A 166 19.74 -0.67 2.72
N LYS A 167 18.84 -0.37 3.67
CA LYS A 167 17.45 -0.85 3.69
C LYS A 167 16.43 0.20 3.23
N ARG A 168 16.90 1.42 2.90
CA ARG A 168 16.03 2.49 2.39
C ARG A 168 15.55 2.18 0.98
N LEU A 169 14.38 2.70 0.62
CA LEU A 169 13.86 2.56 -0.73
C LEU A 169 14.79 3.16 -1.78
N ARG A 170 15.44 2.31 -2.58
CA ARG A 170 16.14 2.75 -3.80
C ARG A 170 15.40 2.21 -4.99
N LEU A 171 14.91 3.11 -5.84
CA LEU A 171 14.33 2.71 -7.11
C LEU A 171 15.39 2.00 -7.95
N PRO A 172 15.09 0.83 -8.55
CA PRO A 172 16.05 0.11 -9.38
C PRO A 172 16.39 0.89 -10.65
N TYR A 173 15.45 1.71 -11.16
CA TYR A 173 15.66 2.55 -12.34
C TYR A 173 15.49 4.02 -11.98
N LYS A 174 16.49 4.84 -12.32
CA LYS A 174 16.48 6.26 -11.95
C LYS A 174 15.43 7.03 -12.73
N ILE A 175 14.71 7.94 -12.07
CA ILE A 175 13.71 8.81 -12.71
C ILE A 175 14.24 10.24 -12.83
N GLU A 176 14.38 10.71 -14.07
CA GLU A 176 14.82 12.07 -14.41
C GLU A 176 13.88 12.68 -15.45
N ASN A 177 13.02 13.61 -15.02
CA ASN A 177 12.04 14.29 -15.87
C ASN A 177 11.15 13.30 -16.64
N ASP A 178 11.33 13.20 -17.96
CA ASP A 178 10.61 12.31 -18.87
C ASP A 178 11.29 10.94 -19.06
N LYS A 179 12.45 10.71 -18.42
CA LYS A 179 13.27 9.51 -18.62
C LYS A 179 13.26 8.58 -17.41
N VAL A 180 13.21 7.29 -17.72
CA VAL A 180 13.47 6.20 -16.80
C VAL A 180 14.76 5.53 -17.23
N GLU A 181 15.78 5.66 -16.39
CA GLU A 181 17.17 5.33 -16.69
C GLU A 181 17.68 6.13 -17.90
N THR A 182 17.76 5.50 -19.07
CA THR A 182 18.22 6.12 -20.32
C THR A 182 17.10 6.29 -21.34
N TYR A 183 15.90 5.77 -21.09
CA TYR A 183 14.80 5.73 -22.05
C TYR A 183 13.71 6.73 -21.69
N THR A 184 13.23 7.50 -22.67
CA THR A 184 12.09 8.42 -22.46
C THR A 184 10.77 7.65 -22.45
N ILE A 185 9.87 8.05 -21.57
CA ILE A 185 8.50 7.53 -21.48
C ILE A 185 7.59 8.15 -22.55
N THR A 186 8.04 9.19 -23.23
CA THR A 186 7.28 9.85 -24.31
C THR A 186 7.24 8.96 -25.56
N GLN A 187 6.11 8.99 -26.25
CA GLN A 187 5.90 8.26 -27.49
C GLN A 187 6.34 9.10 -28.70
N SER A 188 6.24 10.44 -28.62
CA SER A 188 6.62 11.32 -29.72
C SER A 188 8.11 11.20 -30.06
N PHE A 189 8.43 11.02 -31.35
CA PHE A 189 9.79 10.86 -31.86
C PHE A 189 10.60 9.72 -31.21
N ASN A 190 9.93 8.72 -30.64
CA ASN A 190 10.56 7.60 -29.96
C ASN A 190 10.37 6.28 -30.73
N LYS A 191 11.30 5.35 -30.53
CA LYS A 191 11.17 3.97 -31.02
C LYS A 191 10.21 3.21 -30.11
N GLN A 192 9.34 2.39 -30.70
CA GLN A 192 8.35 1.60 -29.96
C GLN A 192 9.02 0.65 -28.94
N GLU A 193 10.19 0.13 -29.26
CA GLU A 193 11.01 -0.71 -28.37
C GLU A 193 11.51 0.06 -27.15
N ASN A 194 12.03 1.28 -27.36
CA ASN A 194 12.51 2.13 -26.28
C ASN A 194 11.37 2.56 -25.35
N TRP A 195 10.23 2.92 -25.94
CA TRP A 195 9.02 3.28 -25.20
C TRP A 195 8.52 2.12 -24.34
N THR A 196 8.40 0.92 -24.92
CA THR A 196 8.03 -0.31 -24.19
C THR A 196 8.99 -0.62 -23.05
N LYS A 197 10.29 -0.42 -23.28
CA LYS A 197 11.32 -0.64 -22.27
C LYS A 197 11.24 0.37 -21.12
N ALA A 198 10.99 1.65 -21.43
CA ALA A 198 10.75 2.69 -20.42
C ALA A 198 9.52 2.36 -19.54
N LEU A 199 8.43 1.90 -20.17
CA LEU A 199 7.21 1.50 -19.46
C LEU A 199 7.43 0.29 -18.56
N ARG A 200 8.18 -0.72 -19.03
CA ARG A 200 8.58 -1.86 -18.20
C ARG A 200 9.40 -1.43 -16.98
N TYR A 201 10.34 -0.51 -17.17
CA TYR A 201 11.15 0.01 -16.06
C TYR A 201 10.31 0.81 -15.07
N MET A 202 9.37 1.60 -15.56
CA MET A 202 8.39 2.30 -14.73
C MET A 202 7.53 1.33 -13.90
N LEU A 203 7.02 0.25 -14.50
CA LEU A 203 6.28 -0.78 -13.76
C LEU A 203 7.15 -1.49 -12.71
N CYS A 204 8.42 -1.73 -13.02
CA CYS A 204 9.36 -2.26 -12.04
C CYS A 204 9.53 -1.30 -10.86
N ASN A 205 9.76 -0.01 -11.11
CA ASN A 205 9.81 1.01 -10.05
C ASN A 205 8.52 1.01 -9.21
N LEU A 206 7.36 0.92 -9.85
CA LEU A 206 6.07 0.86 -9.17
C LEU A 206 5.95 -0.40 -8.28
N LYS A 207 6.45 -1.55 -8.72
CA LYS A 207 6.52 -2.78 -7.92
C LYS A 207 7.40 -2.62 -6.68
N TRP A 208 8.56 -1.97 -6.80
CA TRP A 208 9.44 -1.70 -5.66
C TRP A 208 8.80 -0.74 -4.65
N VAL A 209 8.14 0.30 -5.15
CA VAL A 209 7.36 1.23 -4.33
C VAL A 209 6.23 0.50 -3.60
N LEU A 210 5.53 -0.42 -4.28
CA LEU A 210 4.50 -1.25 -3.67
C LEU A 210 5.07 -2.14 -2.56
N PHE A 211 6.20 -2.81 -2.78
CA PHE A 211 6.83 -3.61 -1.72
C PHE A 211 7.21 -2.76 -0.50
N TRP A 212 7.78 -1.57 -0.72
CA TRP A 212 8.08 -0.65 0.36
C TRP A 212 6.82 -0.21 1.12
N PHE A 213 5.73 0.09 0.40
CA PHE A 213 4.45 0.45 0.98
C PHE A 213 3.91 -0.67 1.87
N ILE A 214 3.95 -1.91 1.39
CA ILE A 214 3.49 -3.09 2.11
C ILE A 214 4.29 -3.28 3.40
N VAL A 215 5.62 -3.22 3.33
CA VAL A 215 6.48 -3.36 4.51
C VAL A 215 6.20 -2.25 5.52
N ASN A 216 6.00 -1.01 5.07
CA ASN A 216 5.80 0.12 5.97
C ASN A 216 4.40 0.21 6.60
N THR A 217 3.37 -0.32 5.92
CA THR A 217 1.99 -0.35 6.42
C THR A 217 1.72 -1.54 7.34
N GLN A 218 2.47 -2.64 7.21
CA GLN A 218 2.41 -3.77 8.15
C GLN A 218 2.81 -3.40 9.58
N PHE A 219 3.55 -2.31 9.78
CA PHE A 219 3.99 -1.82 11.10
C PHE A 219 3.11 -0.71 11.69
N GLN A 220 1.97 -0.37 11.09
CA GLN A 220 0.96 0.36 11.83
C GLN A 220 0.15 -0.66 12.65
N PRO A 221 0.35 -0.75 13.98
CA PRO A 221 -0.69 -1.34 14.79
C PRO A 221 -1.95 -0.55 14.47
N LEU A 222 -3.04 -1.26 14.17
CA LEU A 222 -4.37 -0.68 14.14
C LEU A 222 -4.49 0.12 15.44
N SER A 223 -4.34 1.43 15.36
CA SER A 223 -4.80 2.32 16.41
C SER A 223 -6.30 2.15 16.34
N MET A 224 -6.79 1.17 17.10
CA MET A 224 -8.17 1.07 17.51
C MET A 224 -8.55 2.48 17.92
N SER A 225 -9.32 3.15 17.06
CA SER A 225 -10.06 4.33 17.41
C SER A 225 -10.99 3.89 18.54
N SER A 226 -10.49 3.97 19.77
CA SER A 226 -11.27 3.82 20.97
C SER A 226 -12.17 5.05 21.07
N HIS A 227 -13.22 5.09 20.27
CA HIS A 227 -14.46 5.70 20.71
C HIS A 227 -14.96 4.83 21.86
N ARG A 228 -14.47 5.11 23.07
CA ARG A 228 -15.15 4.72 24.30
C ARG A 228 -16.51 5.43 24.26
N SER A 229 -17.53 4.72 23.83
CA SER A 229 -18.89 5.01 24.25
C SER A 229 -18.94 4.70 25.75
N GLU A 230 -18.86 5.73 26.58
CA GLU A 230 -19.15 5.61 28.01
C GLU A 230 -20.60 5.11 28.15
N ALA A 231 -20.75 3.89 28.65
CA ALA A 231 -22.03 3.43 29.16
C ALA A 231 -22.35 4.19 30.46
N PRO A 232 -23.62 4.58 30.71
CA PRO A 232 -23.95 5.29 31.93
C PRO A 232 -23.83 4.33 33.12
N VAL A 233 -23.03 4.73 34.10
CA VAL A 233 -22.97 4.09 35.42
C VAL A 233 -24.30 4.31 36.12
N VAL A 234 -25.10 3.25 36.25
CA VAL A 234 -26.28 3.24 37.11
C VAL A 234 -25.79 3.20 38.56
N GLY A 235 -25.91 4.32 39.26
CA GLY A 235 -25.65 4.43 40.69
C GLY A 235 -26.67 3.66 41.54
N PRO A 236 -26.35 3.35 42.80
CA PRO A 236 -27.22 2.55 43.66
C PRO A 236 -28.49 3.32 44.03
N VAL A 237 -29.63 2.63 43.96
CA VAL A 237 -30.96 3.14 44.32
C VAL A 237 -31.07 3.28 45.83
N ASP A 238 -31.18 4.51 46.32
CA ASP A 238 -31.53 4.82 47.71
C ASP A 238 -32.94 4.32 48.04
N LYS A 239 -33.03 3.43 49.04
CA LYS A 239 -34.29 3.04 49.68
C LYS A 239 -34.81 4.20 50.53
N LYS A 240 -35.74 4.99 49.98
CA LYS A 240 -36.58 5.91 50.75
C LYS A 240 -37.55 5.11 51.63
N GLN A 241 -37.22 5.00 52.91
CA GLN A 241 -38.10 4.44 53.93
C GLN A 241 -39.21 5.45 54.23
N SER A 242 -40.45 5.04 53.97
CA SER A 242 -41.64 5.82 54.32
C SER A 242 -41.85 5.77 55.84
N SER A 243 -41.85 6.92 56.51
CA SER A 243 -42.47 7.07 57.82
C SER A 243 -43.69 7.99 57.70
N ARG A 244 -44.83 7.38 58.02
CA ARG A 244 -46.16 7.95 58.16
C ARG A 244 -46.17 9.14 59.15
N ASN A 245 -46.73 10.27 58.73
CA ASN A 245 -47.41 11.18 59.67
C ASN A 245 -48.88 10.76 59.76
N ARG A 246 -49.33 10.43 60.98
CA ARG A 246 -50.75 10.38 61.34
C ARG A 246 -51.09 11.65 62.12
N ASN A 247 -52.23 12.22 61.74
CA ASN A 247 -52.90 13.37 62.33
C ASN A 247 -53.10 13.25 63.85
N ALA A 248 -52.89 14.37 64.55
CA ALA A 248 -53.80 14.96 65.53
C ALA A 248 -53.37 16.42 65.75
#